data_AF-A0A229P280-F1
#
_entry.id   AF-A0A229P280-F1
#
_cell.length_a   1.000
_cell.length_b   1.000
_cell.length_c   1.000
_cell.angle_alpha   90.00
_cell.angle_beta   90.00
_cell.angle_gamma   90.00
#
_symmetry.space_group_name_H-M   'P 1'
#
loop_
_entity.id
_entity.type
_entity.pdbx_description
1 polymer ?
#
loop_
_entity_poly.entity_id
_entity_poly.type
_entity_poly.pdbx_seq_one_letter_code
_entity_poly.pdbx_strand_id
1 'polypeptide(L)'
;MRLMTRVINGLGLGSFLCLFVSLFNETAPPVMTKEAVLSIFVISACAGMLSLLFEVERFNFLMALVMHFVCINLVVWALSFFNPWLQGTTWMGYLGSMFVFYSCSWLFLVIRDKLIARELNQWIKRNANRSQS
;
A
#
# COMPACT_ATOMS: atom_id res chain seq x y z
N MET A 1 -7.50 -17.36 8.56
CA MET A 1 -6.49 -17.36 7.48
C MET A 1 -6.52 -16.10 6.59
N ARG A 2 -7.68 -15.54 6.19
CA ARG A 2 -7.74 -14.37 5.28
C ARG A 2 -7.03 -13.10 5.75
N LEU A 3 -7.04 -12.84 7.07
CA LEU A 3 -6.38 -11.68 7.69
C LEU A 3 -4.84 -11.74 7.59
N MET A 4 -4.24 -12.90 7.92
CA MET A 4 -2.78 -13.08 7.87
C MET A 4 -2.23 -12.91 6.46
N THR A 5 -2.88 -13.47 5.44
CA THR A 5 -2.43 -13.35 4.04
C THR A 5 -2.41 -11.89 3.58
N ARG A 6 -3.35 -11.05 4.06
CA ARG A 6 -3.40 -9.63 3.72
C ARG A 6 -2.35 -8.80 4.42
N VAL A 7 -2.10 -9.09 5.69
CA VAL A 7 -1.01 -8.46 6.43
C VAL A 7 0.33 -8.82 5.77
N ILE A 8 0.52 -10.08 5.36
CA ILE A 8 1.72 -10.52 4.62
C ILE A 8 1.83 -9.82 3.26
N ASN A 9 0.74 -9.69 2.51
CA ASN A 9 0.75 -8.96 1.23
C ASN A 9 1.05 -7.46 1.43
N GLY A 10 0.48 -6.84 2.47
CA GLY A 10 0.77 -5.45 2.84
C GLY A 10 2.23 -5.25 3.25
N LEU A 11 2.75 -6.15 4.08
CA LEU A 11 4.16 -6.20 4.48
C LEU A 11 5.09 -6.38 3.28
N GLY A 12 4.75 -7.26 2.33
CA GLY A 12 5.52 -7.46 1.12
C GLY A 12 5.58 -6.21 0.24
N LEU A 13 4.44 -5.55 0.04
CA LEU A 13 4.35 -4.30 -0.72
C LEU A 13 5.15 -3.17 -0.07
N GLY A 14 5.00 -2.95 1.23
CA GLY A 14 5.71 -1.88 1.92
C GLY A 14 7.22 -2.12 2.03
N SER A 15 7.64 -3.37 2.22
CA SER A 15 9.05 -3.75 2.20
C SER A 15 9.67 -3.57 0.81
N PHE A 16 8.94 -3.95 -0.25
CA PHE A 16 9.37 -3.75 -1.63
C PHE A 16 9.51 -2.27 -1.97
N LEU A 17 8.52 -1.44 -1.62
CA LEU A 17 8.58 0.00 -1.84
C LEU A 17 9.71 0.66 -1.06
N CYS A 18 9.95 0.25 0.18
CA CYS A 18 11.08 0.72 0.98
C CYS A 18 12.43 0.46 0.29
N LEU A 19 12.66 -0.79 -0.15
CA LEU A 19 13.87 -1.17 -0.88
C LEU A 19 13.99 -0.45 -2.22
N PHE A 20 12.87 -0.31 -2.94
CA PHE A 20 12.81 0.37 -4.23
C PHE A 20 13.17 1.84 -4.12
N VAL A 21 12.61 2.57 -3.14
CA VAL A 21 12.97 3.97 -2.89
C VAL A 21 14.43 4.10 -2.47
N SER A 22 14.93 3.16 -1.67
CA SER A 22 16.34 3.13 -1.28
C SER A 22 17.29 2.90 -2.46
N LEU A 23 16.83 2.26 -3.54
CA LEU A 23 17.63 2.00 -4.73
C LEU A 23 17.95 3.29 -5.52
N PHE A 24 17.05 4.28 -5.48
CA PHE A 24 17.18 5.53 -6.25
C PHE A 24 17.74 6.70 -5.43
N ASN A 25 18.02 6.51 -4.13
CA ASN A 25 18.56 7.56 -3.26
C ASN A 25 20.09 7.43 -3.16
N GLU A 26 20.82 8.08 -4.09
CA GLU A 26 22.30 8.07 -4.12
C GLU A 26 22.96 9.08 -3.15
N THR A 27 22.22 10.05 -2.60
CA THR A 27 22.83 11.23 -1.93
C THR A 27 22.91 11.15 -0.40
N ALA A 28 22.20 10.21 0.22
CA ALA A 28 22.44 9.76 1.59
C ALA A 28 21.60 8.50 1.76
N PRO A 29 22.12 7.39 2.33
CA PRO A 29 21.21 6.37 2.85
C PRO A 29 20.27 7.13 3.80
N PRO A 30 18.93 7.15 3.60
CA PRO A 30 18.06 7.58 4.67
C PRO A 30 18.49 6.70 5.83
N VAL A 31 18.98 7.29 6.92
CA VAL A 31 19.58 6.52 8.02
C VAL A 31 18.51 5.51 8.41
N MET A 32 18.67 4.27 7.96
CA MET A 32 17.73 3.18 8.15
C MET A 32 17.94 2.74 9.59
N THR A 33 17.56 3.63 10.52
CA THR A 33 17.56 3.36 11.93
C THR A 33 16.63 2.17 12.15
N LYS A 34 16.94 1.32 13.12
CA LYS A 34 16.09 0.17 13.45
C LYS A 34 14.63 0.60 13.68
N GLU A 35 14.45 1.78 14.27
CA GLU A 35 13.16 2.43 14.49
C GLU A 35 12.44 2.81 13.19
N ALA A 36 13.21 3.23 12.19
CA ALA A 36 12.70 3.59 10.88
C ALA A 36 12.11 2.36 10.16
N VAL A 37 12.87 1.27 10.13
CA VAL A 37 12.43 0.00 9.54
C VAL A 37 11.22 -0.57 10.28
N LEU A 38 11.23 -0.54 11.62
CA LEU A 38 10.08 -0.98 12.43
C LEU A 38 8.82 -0.16 12.13
N SER A 39 8.95 1.15 11.94
CA SER A 39 7.81 2.02 11.59
C SER A 39 7.22 1.65 10.22
N ILE A 40 8.05 1.35 9.21
CA ILE A 40 7.58 0.88 7.89
C ILE A 40 6.84 -0.44 8.02
N PHE A 41 7.35 -1.37 8.82
CA PHE A 41 6.70 -2.65 9.09
C PHE A 41 5.31 -2.45 9.71
N VAL A 42 5.19 -1.57 10.70
CA VAL A 42 3.91 -1.24 11.35
C VAL A 42 2.94 -0.59 10.36
N ILE A 43 3.38 0.41 9.59
CA ILE A 43 2.55 1.08 8.57
C ILE A 43 2.05 0.06 7.55
N SER A 44 2.92 -0.84 7.10
CA SER A 44 2.60 -1.86 6.10
C SER A 44 1.62 -2.91 6.62
N ALA A 45 1.78 -3.34 7.87
CA ALA A 45 0.84 -4.25 8.52
C ALA A 45 -0.54 -3.57 8.72
N CYS A 46 -0.56 -2.30 9.14
CA CYS A 46 -1.78 -1.49 9.25
C CYS A 46 -2.44 -1.31 7.87
N ALA A 47 -1.68 -1.08 6.80
CA ALA A 47 -2.21 -0.99 5.43
C ALA A 47 -2.83 -2.32 4.96
N GLY A 48 -2.17 -3.44 5.21
CA GLY A 48 -2.73 -4.76 4.93
C GLY A 48 -4.03 -5.01 5.70
N MET A 49 -4.11 -4.57 6.96
CA MET A 49 -5.33 -4.69 7.77
C MET A 49 -6.44 -3.74 7.31
N LEU A 50 -6.12 -2.46 7.07
CA LEU A 50 -7.07 -1.47 6.56
C LEU A 50 -7.54 -1.78 5.14
N SER A 51 -6.88 -2.69 4.42
CA SER A 51 -7.40 -3.21 3.15
C SER A 51 -8.72 -3.99 3.33
N LEU A 52 -9.07 -4.40 4.56
CA LEU A 52 -10.40 -4.94 4.89
C LEU A 52 -11.54 -3.96 4.59
N LEU A 53 -11.29 -2.65 4.68
CA LEU A 53 -12.30 -1.64 4.37
C LEU A 53 -12.84 -1.75 2.94
N PHE A 54 -12.03 -2.24 2.00
CA PHE A 54 -12.44 -2.42 0.61
C PHE A 54 -13.33 -3.64 0.39
N GLU A 55 -13.39 -4.58 1.33
CA GLU A 55 -14.29 -5.75 1.24
C GLU A 55 -15.62 -5.54 1.97
N VAL A 56 -15.76 -4.46 2.71
CA VAL A 56 -17.02 -4.12 3.35
C VAL A 56 -17.97 -3.63 2.26
N GLU A 57 -18.89 -4.49 1.83
CA GLU A 57 -19.91 -4.21 0.78
C GLU A 57 -20.77 -2.97 1.07
N ARG A 58 -20.79 -2.51 2.33
CA ARG A 58 -21.48 -1.28 2.75
C ARG A 58 -20.83 0.01 2.25
N PHE A 59 -19.54 0.02 1.89
CA PHE A 59 -18.85 1.23 1.46
C PHE A 59 -18.65 1.24 -0.05
N ASN A 60 -18.96 2.37 -0.69
CA ASN A 60 -18.58 2.59 -2.07
C ASN A 60 -17.05 2.58 -2.18
N PHE A 61 -16.49 2.06 -3.27
CA PHE A 61 -15.05 1.93 -3.48
C PHE A 61 -14.29 3.25 -3.25
N LEU A 62 -14.87 4.36 -3.74
CA LEU A 62 -14.31 5.70 -3.54
C LEU A 62 -14.25 6.10 -2.05
N MET A 63 -15.28 5.74 -1.28
CA MET A 63 -15.37 6.07 0.14
C MET A 63 -14.42 5.20 0.97
N ALA A 64 -14.32 3.91 0.67
CA ALA A 64 -13.34 3.01 1.28
C ALA A 64 -11.90 3.50 1.00
N LEU A 65 -11.64 3.99 -0.21
CA LEU A 65 -10.34 4.54 -0.62
C LEU A 65 -9.96 5.78 0.18
N VAL A 66 -10.88 6.75 0.32
CA VAL A 66 -10.66 7.96 1.12
C VAL A 66 -10.46 7.59 2.60
N MET A 67 -11.27 6.70 3.14
CA MET A 67 -11.14 6.27 4.54
C MET A 67 -9.81 5.56 4.79
N HIS A 68 -9.39 4.67 3.88
CA HIS A 68 -8.10 4.01 3.94
C HIS A 68 -6.94 5.02 3.92
N PHE A 69 -7.01 6.02 3.05
CA PHE A 69 -6.02 7.09 2.99
C PHE A 69 -5.93 7.88 4.30
N VAL A 70 -7.07 8.30 4.86
CA VAL A 70 -7.10 9.03 6.12
C VAL A 70 -6.54 8.18 7.26
N CYS A 71 -6.94 6.91 7.37
CA CYS A 71 -6.44 6.02 8.41
C CYS A 71 -4.92 5.79 8.33
N ILE A 72 -4.38 5.58 7.13
CA ILE A 72 -2.92 5.42 6.96
C ILE A 72 -2.18 6.71 7.32
N ASN A 73 -2.73 7.87 6.98
CA ASN A 73 -2.12 9.14 7.38
C ASN A 73 -2.13 9.36 8.87
N LEU A 74 -3.20 8.97 9.56
CA LEU A 74 -3.24 9.01 11.03
C LEU A 74 -2.17 8.09 11.64
N VAL A 75 -1.94 6.90 11.07
CA VAL A 75 -0.89 5.98 11.51
C VAL A 75 0.50 6.57 11.30
N VAL A 76 0.77 7.15 10.12
CA VAL A 76 2.05 7.80 9.80
C VAL A 76 2.30 9.01 10.71
N TRP A 77 1.27 9.82 10.95
CA TRP A 77 1.34 10.96 11.86
C TRP A 77 1.62 10.53 13.30
N ALA A 78 0.94 9.49 13.79
CA ALA A 78 1.18 8.92 15.12
C ALA A 78 2.62 8.40 15.27
N LEU A 79 3.15 7.72 14.24
CA LEU A 79 4.52 7.21 14.24
C LEU A 79 5.57 8.32 14.16
N SER A 80 5.22 9.48 13.61
CA SER A 80 6.13 10.63 13.61
C SER A 80 6.40 11.22 15.00
N PHE A 81 5.60 10.91 16.03
CA PHE A 81 5.95 11.26 17.40
C PHE A 81 7.08 10.40 17.96
N PHE A 82 7.18 9.16 17.49
CA PHE A 82 8.21 8.20 17.90
C PHE A 82 9.47 8.30 17.07
N ASN A 83 9.35 8.78 15.82
CA ASN A 83 10.47 8.92 14.89
C ASN A 83 10.51 10.36 14.35
N PRO A 84 11.63 11.09 14.46
CA PRO A 84 11.76 12.46 13.95
C PRO A 84 11.85 12.53 12.41
N TRP A 85 11.20 11.63 11.67
CA TRP A 85 11.16 11.62 10.21
C TRP A 85 10.55 12.89 9.61
N LEU A 86 9.59 13.51 10.30
CA LEU A 86 9.01 14.79 9.90
C LEU A 86 9.80 15.99 10.45
N GLN A 87 10.72 15.79 11.40
CA GLN A 87 11.51 16.88 11.96
C GLN A 87 12.59 17.28 10.94
N GLY A 88 12.35 18.41 10.26
CA GLY A 88 13.22 18.93 9.21
C GLY A 88 12.63 18.84 7.81
N THR A 89 11.52 18.13 7.63
CA THR A 89 10.77 18.11 6.36
C THR A 89 9.75 19.23 6.36
N THR A 90 9.77 20.10 5.33
CA THR A 90 8.73 21.13 5.18
C THR A 90 7.37 20.48 4.94
N TRP A 91 6.29 21.15 5.34
CA TRP A 91 4.92 20.67 5.09
C TRP A 91 4.68 20.32 3.61
N MET A 92 5.26 21.08 2.68
CA MET A 92 5.23 20.80 1.24
C MET A 92 5.99 19.52 0.86
N GLY A 93 7.17 19.26 1.45
CA GLY A 93 7.91 18.02 1.21
C GLY A 93 7.19 16.79 1.73
N TYR A 94 6.53 16.91 2.89
CA TYR A 94 5.68 15.86 3.43
C TYR A 94 4.49 15.55 2.51
N LEU A 95 3.74 16.58 2.09
CA LEU A 95 2.61 16.40 1.17
C LEU A 95 3.06 15.84 -0.20
N GLY A 96 4.21 16.27 -0.71
CA GLY A 96 4.77 15.76 -1.96
C GLY A 96 5.13 14.28 -1.88
N SER A 97 5.87 13.86 -0.85
CA SER A 97 6.21 12.44 -0.64
C SER A 97 4.95 11.59 -0.46
N MET A 98 3.99 12.05 0.35
CA MET A 98 2.70 11.42 0.54
C MET A 98 1.93 11.24 -0.77
N PHE A 99 1.90 12.26 -1.62
CA PHE A 99 1.25 12.18 -2.94
C PHE A 99 1.92 11.16 -3.86
N VAL A 100 3.26 11.09 -3.85
CA VAL A 100 4.03 10.11 -4.62
C VAL A 100 3.75 8.68 -4.15
N PHE A 101 3.86 8.42 -2.84
CA PHE A 101 3.58 7.09 -2.27
C PHE A 101 2.14 6.64 -2.56
N TYR A 102 1.19 7.57 -2.49
CA TYR A 102 -0.20 7.25 -2.77
C TYR A 102 -0.44 6.98 -4.26
N SER A 103 0.16 7.79 -5.14
CA SER A 103 0.08 7.60 -6.60
C SER A 103 0.72 6.28 -7.04
N CYS A 104 1.89 5.93 -6.48
CA CYS A 104 2.54 4.64 -6.72
C CYS A 104 1.68 3.47 -6.23
N SER A 105 1.09 3.59 -5.03
CA SER A 105 0.21 2.56 -4.48
C SER A 105 -1.05 2.37 -5.33
N TRP A 106 -1.63 3.47 -5.82
CA TRP A 106 -2.76 3.47 -6.74
C TRP A 106 -2.41 2.82 -8.08
N LEU A 107 -1.26 3.18 -8.67
CA LEU A 107 -0.75 2.53 -9.88
C LEU A 107 -0.63 1.02 -9.70
N PHE A 108 -0.08 0.58 -8.57
CA PHE A 108 0.05 -0.84 -8.26
C PHE A 108 -1.32 -1.54 -8.17
N LEU A 109 -2.29 -0.91 -7.52
CA LEU A 109 -3.68 -1.42 -7.45
C LEU A 109 -4.31 -1.53 -8.84
N VAL A 110 -4.22 -0.48 -9.66
CA VAL A 110 -4.78 -0.47 -11.02
C VAL A 110 -4.14 -1.55 -11.89
N ILE A 111 -2.83 -1.73 -11.80
CA ILE A 111 -2.12 -2.79 -12.55
C ILE A 111 -2.61 -4.17 -12.10
N ARG A 112 -2.67 -4.40 -10.78
CA ARG A 112 -3.12 -5.65 -10.19
C ARG A 112 -4.57 -5.97 -10.59
N ASP A 113 -5.48 -5.02 -10.50
CA ASP A 113 -6.88 -5.22 -10.87
C ASP A 113 -7.04 -5.50 -12.37
N LYS A 114 -6.27 -4.82 -13.23
CA LYS A 114 -6.25 -5.12 -14.67
C LYS A 114 -5.72 -6.53 -14.97
N LEU A 115 -4.73 -7.00 -14.22
CA LEU A 115 -4.20 -8.36 -14.32
C LEU A 115 -5.25 -9.39 -13.89
N ILE A 116 -5.90 -9.20 -12.74
CA ILE A 116 -6.95 -10.09 -12.23
C ILE A 116 -8.14 -10.12 -13.21
N ALA A 117 -8.57 -8.96 -13.72
CA ALA A 117 -9.65 -8.87 -14.71
C ALA A 117 -9.30 -9.62 -16.00
N ARG A 118 -8.04 -9.55 -16.46
CA ARG A 118 -7.58 -10.31 -17.62
C ARG A 118 -7.57 -11.81 -17.36
N GLU A 119 -7.08 -12.26 -16.21
CA GLU A 119 -7.11 -13.67 -15.82
C GLU A 119 -8.55 -14.20 -15.73
N LEU A 120 -9.44 -13.46 -15.08
CA LEU A 120 -10.84 -13.84 -14.95
C LEU A 120 -11.51 -13.98 -16.31
N ASN A 121 -11.28 -13.02 -17.22
CA ASN A 121 -11.85 -13.06 -18.56
C ASN A 121 -11.29 -14.24 -19.39
N GLN A 122 -10.01 -14.56 -19.22
CA GLN A 122 -9.40 -15.76 -19.84
C GLN A 122 -9.95 -17.06 -19.26
N TRP A 123 -10.28 -17.10 -17.98
CA TRP A 123 -10.86 -18.27 -17.31
C TRP A 123 -12.30 -18.53 -17.76
N ILE A 124 -13.13 -17.48 -17.82
CA ILE A 124 -14.50 -17.53 -18.36
C ILE A 124 -14.49 -18.06 -19.80
N LYS A 125 -13.59 -17.53 -20.65
CA LYS A 125 -13.47 -17.93 -22.05
C LYS A 125 -13.06 -19.40 -22.22
N ARG A 126 -12.18 -19.91 -21.35
CA ARG A 126 -11.76 -21.33 -21.35
C ARG A 126 -12.88 -22.28 -20.89
N ASN A 127 -13.67 -21.91 -19.90
CA ASN A 127 -14.79 -22.72 -19.44
C ASN A 127 -15.98 -22.72 -20.41
N ALA A 128 -16.26 -21.58 -21.07
CA ALA A 128 -17.29 -21.50 -22.11
C ALA A 128 -17.00 -22.44 -23.29
N ASN A 129 -15.73 -22.52 -23.72
CA ASN A 129 -15.32 -23.44 -24.79
C ASN A 129 -15.40 -24.92 -24.38
N ARG A 130 -15.20 -25.25 -23.09
CA ARG A 130 -15.33 -26.62 -22.57
C ARG A 130 -16.78 -27.10 -22.45
N SER A 131 -17.75 -26.19 -22.31
CA SER A 131 -19.18 -26.55 -22.29
C SER A 131 -19.79 -26.77 -23.69
N GLN A 132 -19.04 -26.48 -24.75
CA GLN A 132 -19.47 -26.65 -26.15
C GLN A 132 -18.78 -27.83 -26.87
N SER A 133 -17.89 -28.57 -26.19
CA SER A 133 -17.24 -29.79 -26.69
C SER A 133 -17.77 -31.02 -25.98
#